data_AF-A0A929UPE1-F1
#
_entry.id   AF-A0A929UPE1-F1
#
_cell.length_a   1.000
_cell.length_b   1.000
_cell.length_c   1.000
_cell.angle_alpha   90.00
_cell.angle_beta   90.00
_cell.angle_gamma   90.00
#
_symmetry.space_group_name_H-M   'P 1'
#
loop_
_entity.id
_entity.type
_entity.pdbx_description
1 polymer ?
#
loop_
_entity_poly.entity_id
_entity_poly.type
_entity_poly.pdbx_seq_one_letter_code
_entity_poly.pdbx_strand_id
1 'polypeptide(L)'
;MKIGVKKKAELKKNGVKGALFACSTGLLLVLSACAKEGAAPAQTGASVAISQAGVSAAASPLNLPAERGKRGETAPVIYQTDGVKLRTKDYAEEKFDTNAQLKEMMDYWAKGNMKAVEELAHLSRFEAMSASMKTESGDRSSYYGEVNEKKEPEGKGIMVYSENRYYYGSFQNGRREGKGTWIQFYPSYSRDTATYHSYSGEFKNDLPNGQGQEHYEYNPERMDKNLLYLQNVIGTFQDGFYQGEMYVITLDRNGKTTEWKGSCKSGTWQKEGEADAKRRYPVLHGRLDEDRHIWMTEKENRDFGVREIAWK
;
A
#
# COMPACT_ATOMS: atom_id res chain seq x y z
N MET A 1 -9.95 72.04 5.95
CA MET A 1 -10.19 72.01 4.49
C MET A 1 -9.07 71.17 3.87
N LYS A 2 -9.28 69.91 3.44
CA LYS A 2 -9.76 69.48 2.10
C LYS A 2 -8.90 70.18 1.01
N ILE A 3 -8.22 69.54 0.05
CA ILE A 3 -8.55 68.39 -0.81
C ILE A 3 -7.24 67.89 -1.46
N GLY A 4 -7.07 66.58 -1.71
CA GLY A 4 -5.91 66.05 -2.44
C GLY A 4 -6.00 64.58 -2.88
N VAL A 5 -6.86 64.31 -3.88
CA VAL A 5 -6.77 63.28 -4.94
C VAL A 5 -6.42 61.83 -4.56
N LYS A 6 -7.43 60.95 -4.57
CA LYS A 6 -7.26 59.49 -4.78
C LYS A 6 -7.35 59.16 -6.28
N LYS A 7 -6.26 58.64 -6.87
CA LYS A 7 -6.26 57.94 -8.16
C LYS A 7 -6.63 56.47 -7.92
N LYS A 8 -7.65 55.97 -8.64
CA LYS A 8 -7.93 54.55 -8.84
C LYS A 8 -6.86 53.95 -9.76
N ALA A 9 -6.32 52.79 -9.39
CA ALA A 9 -5.62 51.89 -10.30
C ALA A 9 -6.19 50.48 -10.11
N GLU A 10 -6.62 49.90 -11.22
CA GLU A 10 -7.19 48.56 -11.34
C GLU A 10 -6.15 47.48 -11.05
N LEU A 11 -6.52 46.48 -10.25
CA LEU A 11 -5.78 45.23 -10.12
C LEU A 11 -6.41 44.18 -11.05
N LYS A 12 -5.69 43.88 -12.13
CA LYS A 12 -5.92 42.70 -12.99
C LYS A 12 -5.70 41.44 -12.16
N LYS A 13 -6.74 40.61 -12.02
CA LYS A 13 -6.60 39.21 -11.56
C LYS A 13 -6.05 38.37 -12.71
N ASN A 14 -4.76 38.06 -12.68
CA ASN A 14 -4.20 36.94 -13.42
C ASN A 14 -4.37 35.67 -12.59
N GLY A 15 -5.16 34.74 -13.10
CA GLY A 15 -5.37 33.42 -12.49
C GLY A 15 -4.10 32.58 -12.60
N VAL A 16 -3.54 32.22 -11.46
CA VAL A 16 -2.57 31.12 -11.34
C VAL A 16 -3.38 29.88 -10.95
N LYS A 17 -3.40 28.88 -11.83
CA LYS A 17 -3.93 27.55 -11.52
C LYS A 17 -3.01 26.92 -10.47
N GLY A 18 -3.44 26.94 -9.21
CA GLY A 18 -2.87 26.10 -8.18
C GLY A 18 -3.22 24.64 -8.45
N ALA A 19 -2.21 23.80 -8.57
CA ALA A 19 -2.37 22.35 -8.51
C ALA A 19 -2.87 21.99 -7.10
N LEU A 20 -4.12 21.55 -7.00
CA LEU A 20 -4.62 20.89 -5.80
C LEU A 20 -3.95 19.51 -5.75
N PHE A 21 -3.00 19.34 -4.83
CA PHE A 21 -2.70 18.04 -4.27
C PHE A 21 -3.90 17.61 -3.44
N ALA A 22 -4.68 16.65 -3.95
CA ALA A 22 -5.72 16.00 -3.19
C ALA A 22 -5.04 15.06 -2.17
N CYS A 23 -4.96 15.53 -0.93
CA CYS A 23 -4.64 14.71 0.24
C CYS A 23 -5.82 13.75 0.45
N SER A 24 -5.71 12.49 0.02
CA SER A 24 -6.69 11.45 0.37
C SER A 24 -6.53 11.10 1.84
N THR A 25 -7.21 11.86 2.69
CA THR A 25 -7.53 11.37 4.04
C THR A 25 -8.48 10.20 3.85
N GLY A 26 -8.00 8.99 4.14
CA GLY A 26 -8.81 7.78 4.21
C GLY A 26 -9.88 7.94 5.29
N LEU A 27 -11.02 8.49 4.89
CA LEU A 27 -12.19 8.65 5.73
C LEU A 27 -12.91 7.30 5.77
N LEU A 28 -12.77 6.60 6.89
CA LEU A 28 -13.59 5.44 7.24
C LEU A 28 -15.07 5.90 7.27
N LEU A 29 -15.88 5.52 6.27
CA LEU A 29 -17.28 5.91 6.21
C LEU A 29 -18.19 4.76 5.77
N VAL A 30 -19.13 4.48 6.67
CA VAL A 30 -20.21 3.49 6.57
C VAL A 30 -21.19 3.89 5.46
N LEU A 31 -21.63 2.89 4.70
CA LEU A 31 -22.50 2.97 3.51
C LEU A 31 -23.83 3.71 3.72
N SER A 32 -24.20 4.57 2.76
CA SER A 32 -25.59 4.78 2.34
C SER A 32 -25.65 5.33 0.90
N ALA A 33 -26.55 4.79 0.09
CA ALA A 33 -26.59 4.88 -1.37
C ALA A 33 -27.56 5.96 -1.91
N CYS A 34 -27.25 6.57 -3.06
CA CYS A 34 -28.21 6.92 -4.12
C CYS A 34 -27.52 7.45 -5.41
N ALA A 35 -28.12 7.19 -6.57
CA ALA A 35 -27.55 7.26 -7.93
C ALA A 35 -27.93 8.52 -8.74
N LYS A 36 -27.09 8.91 -9.74
CA LYS A 36 -27.39 8.97 -11.20
C LYS A 36 -26.43 9.84 -12.05
N GLU A 37 -25.90 9.20 -13.11
CA GLU A 37 -25.67 9.55 -14.54
C GLU A 37 -25.20 10.93 -15.06
N GLY A 38 -24.29 10.88 -16.06
CA GLY A 38 -24.10 11.89 -17.15
C GLY A 38 -22.65 12.06 -17.65
N ALA A 39 -22.18 11.29 -18.64
CA ALA A 39 -22.03 11.63 -20.07
C ALA A 39 -20.68 12.32 -20.50
N ALA A 40 -19.99 11.71 -21.48
CA ALA A 40 -18.76 12.16 -22.17
C ALA A 40 -19.03 13.04 -23.41
N PRO A 41 -18.03 13.70 -24.05
CA PRO A 41 -17.27 13.11 -25.20
C PRO A 41 -15.77 13.61 -25.30
N ALA A 42 -14.76 12.85 -25.75
CA ALA A 42 -14.29 12.42 -27.10
C ALA A 42 -13.19 13.31 -27.79
N GLN A 43 -11.99 12.70 -27.95
CA GLN A 43 -10.92 12.78 -29.01
C GLN A 43 -10.25 14.15 -29.32
N THR A 44 -9.02 14.32 -29.82
CA THR A 44 -7.99 13.61 -30.62
C THR A 44 -6.59 14.15 -30.17
N GLY A 45 -5.43 13.47 -30.15
CA GLY A 45 -4.63 12.90 -31.24
C GLY A 45 -3.26 13.61 -31.34
N ALA A 46 -2.14 12.93 -31.04
CA ALA A 46 -0.81 13.14 -31.66
C ALA A 46 0.27 12.24 -31.03
N SER A 47 1.01 11.55 -31.90
CA SER A 47 2.12 10.63 -31.67
C SER A 47 3.45 11.34 -31.40
N VAL A 48 4.25 10.84 -30.45
CA VAL A 48 5.73 10.96 -30.48
C VAL A 48 6.35 9.70 -29.89
N ALA A 49 7.22 9.08 -30.67
CA ALA A 49 8.06 7.95 -30.26
C ALA A 49 9.32 8.45 -29.56
N ILE A 50 9.66 7.94 -28.37
CA ILE A 50 11.02 7.98 -27.81
C ILE A 50 11.34 6.68 -27.06
N SER A 51 12.60 6.30 -27.22
CA SER A 51 13.35 5.08 -26.97
C SER A 51 13.30 4.43 -25.58
N GLN A 52 13.47 3.10 -25.61
CA GLN A 52 13.76 2.19 -24.51
C GLN A 52 15.02 2.55 -23.71
N ALA A 53 14.95 2.44 -22.38
CA ALA A 53 16.09 2.11 -21.54
C ALA A 53 15.65 1.48 -20.20
N GLY A 54 16.07 0.22 -19.98
CA GLY A 54 16.32 -0.37 -18.66
C GLY A 54 15.13 -0.85 -17.83
N VAL A 55 14.47 -1.92 -18.27
CA VAL A 55 13.47 -2.65 -17.47
C VAL A 55 14.20 -3.58 -16.49
N SER A 56 14.01 -3.35 -15.18
CA SER A 56 14.40 -4.27 -14.11
C SER A 56 13.60 -5.56 -14.23
N ALA A 57 14.27 -6.69 -14.26
CA ALA A 57 13.67 -8.00 -14.51
C ALA A 57 12.88 -8.52 -13.30
N ALA A 58 11.56 -8.35 -13.36
CA ALA A 58 10.58 -9.31 -12.86
C ALA A 58 9.32 -9.17 -13.72
N ALA A 59 9.30 -9.76 -14.91
CA ALA A 59 8.09 -9.79 -15.73
C ALA A 59 8.09 -10.97 -16.69
N SER A 60 7.00 -11.76 -16.65
CA SER A 60 6.26 -12.26 -17.82
C SER A 60 5.06 -13.16 -17.42
N PRO A 61 3.95 -13.23 -18.20
CA PRO A 61 3.16 -12.11 -18.77
C PRO A 61 1.60 -12.35 -18.86
N LEU A 62 0.83 -11.24 -18.91
CA LEU A 62 -0.43 -10.94 -19.67
C LEU A 62 -1.61 -11.94 -19.86
N ASN A 63 -2.86 -11.43 -19.74
CA ASN A 63 -3.70 -11.02 -20.91
C ASN A 63 -5.10 -10.42 -20.56
N LEU A 64 -5.39 -9.23 -21.13
CA LEU A 64 -6.72 -8.58 -21.32
C LEU A 64 -7.54 -9.24 -22.47
N PRO A 65 -8.76 -8.74 -22.85
CA PRO A 65 -9.91 -8.22 -22.09
C PRO A 65 -11.17 -9.11 -22.33
N ALA A 66 -12.20 -9.05 -21.48
CA ALA A 66 -13.52 -9.52 -21.90
C ALA A 66 -14.29 -8.36 -22.57
N GLU A 67 -13.95 -8.00 -23.81
CA GLU A 67 -14.84 -7.11 -24.58
C GLU A 67 -16.05 -7.90 -25.12
N ARG A 68 -17.22 -7.43 -24.66
CA ARG A 68 -18.61 -7.75 -25.07
C ARG A 68 -18.93 -9.23 -25.30
N GLY A 69 -19.40 -9.85 -24.22
CA GLY A 69 -20.26 -11.02 -24.26
C GLY A 69 -19.55 -12.30 -23.85
N LYS A 70 -19.77 -12.71 -22.59
CA LYS A 70 -19.44 -14.01 -21.98
C LYS A 70 -17.96 -14.27 -21.62
N ARG A 71 -17.79 -14.78 -20.38
CA ARG A 71 -16.60 -15.33 -19.69
C ARG A 71 -15.48 -14.36 -19.27
N GLY A 72 -15.51 -13.99 -17.98
CA GLY A 72 -14.38 -13.87 -17.05
C GLY A 72 -13.39 -12.72 -17.24
N GLU A 73 -13.26 -11.86 -16.23
CA GLU A 73 -12.13 -10.92 -16.17
C GLU A 73 -10.89 -11.66 -15.70
N THR A 74 -9.86 -11.68 -16.53
CA THR A 74 -8.58 -12.28 -16.16
C THR A 74 -7.57 -11.18 -15.96
N ALA A 75 -7.30 -10.86 -14.70
CA ALA A 75 -6.19 -10.03 -14.33
C ALA A 75 -5.35 -10.83 -13.33
N PRO A 76 -4.01 -10.85 -13.49
CA PRO A 76 -3.17 -11.30 -12.41
C PRO A 76 -3.44 -10.36 -11.24
N VAL A 77 -3.98 -10.93 -10.16
CA VAL A 77 -3.98 -10.24 -8.88
C VAL A 77 -2.55 -10.34 -8.36
N ILE A 78 -2.13 -9.28 -7.71
CA ILE A 78 -0.87 -9.09 -6.98
C ILE A 78 0.31 -8.59 -7.83
N TYR A 79 0.47 -7.27 -7.80
CA TYR A 79 1.80 -6.68 -7.77
C TYR A 79 2.44 -7.02 -6.42
N GLN A 80 3.43 -7.92 -6.42
CA GLN A 80 4.30 -8.15 -5.26
C GLN A 80 5.49 -7.22 -5.39
N THR A 81 5.83 -6.53 -4.30
CA THR A 81 6.98 -5.61 -4.30
C THR A 81 8.20 -6.37 -3.78
N ASP A 82 9.38 -6.12 -4.36
CA ASP A 82 10.65 -6.68 -3.88
C ASP A 82 11.26 -5.87 -2.70
N GLY A 83 10.46 -4.99 -2.08
CA GLY A 83 10.89 -4.04 -1.04
C GLY A 83 11.28 -2.65 -1.58
N VAL A 84 11.28 -1.65 -0.70
CA VAL A 84 11.64 -0.25 -1.02
C VAL A 84 13.14 -0.10 -1.22
N LYS A 85 13.56 0.56 -2.30
CA LYS A 85 14.98 0.92 -2.53
C LYS A 85 15.31 2.31 -1.99
N LEU A 86 16.04 2.35 -0.87
CA LEU A 86 16.55 3.58 -0.26
C LEU A 86 17.91 4.02 -0.84
N ARG A 87 18.26 5.31 -0.70
CA ARG A 87 19.53 5.88 -1.18
C ARG A 87 20.70 5.58 -0.23
N THR A 88 21.25 4.38 -0.28
CA THR A 88 22.32 3.99 0.67
C THR A 88 23.58 4.86 0.61
N LYS A 89 24.00 5.33 -0.56
CA LYS A 89 25.18 6.21 -0.71
C LYS A 89 24.94 7.64 -0.23
N ASP A 90 23.72 8.15 -0.37
CA ASP A 90 23.41 9.55 -0.03
C ASP A 90 23.29 9.75 1.49
N TYR A 91 23.06 8.69 2.28
CA TYR A 91 22.99 8.74 3.75
C TYR A 91 24.32 8.56 4.48
N ALA A 92 25.45 8.37 3.77
CA ALA A 92 26.73 8.00 4.40
C ALA A 92 27.22 8.99 5.47
N GLU A 93 26.84 10.27 5.34
CA GLU A 93 27.21 11.36 6.26
C GLU A 93 26.02 11.87 7.10
N GLU A 94 24.82 11.31 6.89
CA GLU A 94 23.61 11.76 7.58
C GLU A 94 23.67 11.36 9.06
N LYS A 95 23.42 12.33 9.94
CA LYS A 95 23.39 12.10 11.39
C LYS A 95 21.96 11.83 11.82
N PHE A 96 21.78 10.78 12.61
CA PHE A 96 20.48 10.44 13.19
C PHE A 96 20.62 9.95 14.63
N ASP A 97 19.55 10.12 15.40
CA ASP A 97 19.39 9.55 16.74
C ASP A 97 18.17 8.64 16.72
N THR A 98 18.40 7.33 16.76
CA THR A 98 17.35 6.33 16.65
C THR A 98 16.30 6.47 17.73
N ASN A 99 16.70 6.68 18.99
CA ASN A 99 15.74 6.74 20.11
C ASN A 99 14.93 8.03 20.05
N ALA A 100 15.56 9.17 19.79
CA ALA A 100 14.85 10.44 19.67
C ALA A 100 13.85 10.42 18.50
N GLN A 101 14.23 9.83 17.37
CA GLN A 101 13.38 9.73 16.17
C GLN A 101 12.19 8.79 16.37
N LEU A 102 12.44 7.62 16.96
CA LEU A 102 11.36 6.69 17.26
C LEU A 102 10.39 7.29 18.28
N LYS A 103 10.90 7.96 19.32
CA LYS A 103 10.05 8.70 20.26
C LYS A 103 9.19 9.75 19.56
N GLU A 104 9.81 10.57 18.70
CA GLU A 104 9.12 11.63 17.95
C GLU A 104 8.00 11.07 17.07
N MET A 105 8.29 10.03 16.30
CA MET A 105 7.30 9.38 15.44
C MET A 105 6.19 8.70 16.26
N MET A 106 6.54 8.01 17.35
CA MET A 106 5.58 7.38 18.26
C MET A 106 4.60 8.41 18.85
N ASP A 107 5.09 9.61 19.20
CA ASP A 107 4.25 10.69 19.77
C ASP A 107 3.18 11.18 18.78
N TYR A 108 3.44 11.15 17.47
CA TYR A 108 2.44 11.47 16.43
C TYR A 108 1.53 10.28 16.10
N TRP A 109 2.10 9.08 16.04
CA TRP A 109 1.36 7.86 15.74
C TRP A 109 0.31 7.57 16.82
N ALA A 110 0.68 7.72 18.10
CA ALA A 110 -0.23 7.54 19.23
C ALA A 110 -1.44 8.51 19.20
N LYS A 111 -1.30 9.67 18.54
CA LYS A 111 -2.37 10.66 18.34
C LYS A 111 -3.17 10.44 17.06
N GLY A 112 -2.84 9.41 16.28
CA GLY A 112 -3.45 9.14 14.98
C GLY A 112 -3.05 10.14 13.89
N ASN A 113 -2.00 10.94 14.08
CA ASN A 113 -1.55 11.91 13.08
C ASN A 113 -0.66 11.23 12.03
N MET A 114 -1.29 10.43 11.16
CA MET A 114 -0.57 9.61 10.17
C MET A 114 0.15 10.44 9.11
N LYS A 115 -0.34 11.64 8.81
CA LYS A 115 0.35 12.58 7.92
C LYS A 115 1.72 12.99 8.49
N ALA A 116 1.78 13.31 9.78
CA ALA A 116 3.06 13.62 10.42
C ALA A 116 3.98 12.39 10.47
N VAL A 117 3.44 11.19 10.71
CA VAL A 117 4.22 9.94 10.64
C VAL A 117 4.85 9.75 9.25
N GLU A 118 4.05 9.93 8.20
CA GLU A 118 4.52 9.85 6.81
C GLU A 118 5.56 10.92 6.47
N GLU A 119 5.33 12.18 6.85
CA GLU A 119 6.28 13.26 6.63
C GLU A 119 7.62 12.99 7.34
N LEU A 120 7.58 12.46 8.57
CA LEU A 120 8.79 12.05 9.30
C LEU A 120 9.51 10.91 8.59
N ALA A 121 8.80 9.88 8.13
CA ALA A 121 9.39 8.74 7.42
C ALA A 121 10.09 9.13 6.10
N HIS A 122 9.77 10.30 5.54
CA HIS A 122 10.41 10.85 4.33
C HIS A 122 11.55 11.84 4.61
N LEU A 123 11.89 12.11 5.87
CA LEU A 123 13.06 12.92 6.20
C LEU A 123 14.35 12.10 6.02
N SER A 124 15.40 12.72 5.47
CA SER A 124 16.71 12.09 5.24
C SER A 124 17.23 11.35 6.49
N ARG A 125 17.12 11.96 7.68
CA ARG A 125 17.53 11.35 8.96
C ARG A 125 16.74 10.11 9.38
N PHE A 126 15.47 9.99 8.99
CA PHE A 126 14.65 8.80 9.22
C PHE A 126 14.95 7.71 8.20
N GLU A 127 15.08 8.08 6.93
CA GLU A 127 15.49 7.15 5.88
C GLU A 127 16.90 6.59 6.14
N ALA A 128 17.84 7.42 6.61
CA ALA A 128 19.18 7.02 7.02
C ALA A 128 19.16 6.07 8.23
N MET A 129 18.36 6.40 9.25
CA MET A 129 18.14 5.50 10.40
C MET A 129 17.63 4.14 9.95
N SER A 130 16.59 4.11 9.11
CA SER A 130 16.07 2.85 8.58
C SER A 130 17.10 2.12 7.71
N ALA A 131 17.79 2.81 6.80
CA ALA A 131 18.83 2.20 5.96
C ALA A 131 19.94 1.55 6.78
N SER A 132 20.31 2.13 7.93
CA SER A 132 21.31 1.57 8.86
C SER A 132 20.91 0.24 9.50
N MET A 133 19.63 -0.13 9.41
CA MET A 133 19.12 -1.41 9.89
C MET A 133 19.44 -2.56 8.92
N LYS A 134 19.76 -2.28 7.65
CA LYS A 134 20.20 -3.31 6.69
C LYS A 134 21.62 -3.77 7.03
N THR A 135 21.85 -5.07 7.18
CA THR A 135 23.18 -5.66 7.37
C THR A 135 23.45 -6.74 6.32
N GLU A 136 24.71 -7.20 6.24
CA GLU A 136 25.08 -8.31 5.35
C GLU A 136 24.36 -9.62 5.72
N SER A 137 23.99 -9.78 7.00
CA SER A 137 23.37 -10.99 7.55
C SER A 137 21.84 -10.93 7.58
N GLY A 138 21.22 -9.84 7.10
CA GLY A 138 19.77 -9.63 7.15
C GLY A 138 19.38 -8.25 7.65
N ASP A 139 18.19 -8.13 8.23
CA ASP A 139 17.68 -6.88 8.77
C ASP A 139 17.79 -6.86 10.29
N ARG A 140 18.38 -5.80 10.84
CA ARG A 140 18.24 -5.43 12.25
C ARG A 140 16.94 -4.68 12.46
N SER A 141 16.58 -4.49 13.73
CA SER A 141 15.51 -3.59 14.13
C SER A 141 15.94 -2.76 15.33
N SER A 142 15.24 -1.67 15.56
CA SER A 142 15.35 -0.88 16.78
C SER A 142 13.98 -0.54 17.32
N TYR A 143 13.86 -0.55 18.64
CA TYR A 143 12.61 -0.43 19.37
C TYR A 143 12.66 0.75 20.33
N TYR A 144 11.54 1.45 20.45
CA TYR A 144 11.31 2.45 21.48
C TYR A 144 9.92 2.22 22.08
N GLY A 145 9.85 2.10 23.40
CA GLY A 145 8.61 1.86 24.13
C GLY A 145 8.86 1.22 25.48
N GLU A 146 7.80 0.63 26.04
CA GLU A 146 7.88 -0.11 27.30
C GLU A 146 8.74 -1.38 27.14
N VAL A 147 9.45 -1.77 28.22
CA VAL A 147 10.27 -2.98 28.25
C VAL A 147 10.04 -3.77 29.53
N ASN A 148 10.19 -5.09 29.45
CA ASN A 148 10.13 -5.97 30.61
C ASN A 148 11.45 -5.97 31.41
N GLU A 149 11.52 -6.75 32.49
CA GLU A 149 12.71 -6.88 33.35
C GLU A 149 13.97 -7.36 32.60
N LYS A 150 13.78 -8.08 31.48
CA LYS A 150 14.87 -8.57 30.61
C LYS A 150 15.28 -7.53 29.56
N LYS A 151 14.69 -6.33 29.57
CA LYS A 151 14.86 -5.26 28.58
C LYS A 151 14.36 -5.65 27.18
N GLU A 152 13.41 -6.58 27.09
CA GLU A 152 12.74 -6.94 25.84
C GLU A 152 11.51 -6.05 25.63
N PRO A 153 11.11 -5.77 24.38
CA PRO A 153 9.85 -5.06 24.07
C PRO A 153 8.65 -5.66 24.80
N GLU A 154 7.89 -4.82 25.49
CA GLU A 154 6.67 -5.16 26.23
C GLU A 154 5.67 -4.01 26.09
N GLY A 155 4.38 -4.25 26.29
CA GLY A 155 3.39 -3.15 26.30
C GLY A 155 3.26 -2.44 24.95
N LYS A 156 3.14 -1.11 24.93
CA LYS A 156 3.05 -0.34 23.69
C LYS A 156 4.40 0.24 23.27
N GLY A 157 4.69 0.17 21.97
CA GLY A 157 5.90 0.77 21.42
C GLY A 157 5.92 0.86 19.91
N ILE A 158 7.01 1.43 19.39
CA ILE A 158 7.32 1.55 17.97
C ILE A 158 8.61 0.78 17.66
N MET A 159 8.66 0.15 16.50
CA MET A 159 9.85 -0.54 15.98
C MET A 159 10.11 -0.10 14.55
N VAL A 160 11.38 0.16 14.22
CA VAL A 160 11.85 0.42 12.85
C VAL A 160 12.68 -0.74 12.35
N TYR A 161 12.57 -1.01 11.06
CA TYR A 161 13.34 -2.00 10.32
C TYR A 161 14.06 -1.32 9.15
N SER A 162 14.78 -2.09 8.35
CA SER A 162 15.32 -1.60 7.07
C SER A 162 14.21 -1.28 6.08
N GLU A 163 14.56 -0.57 4.99
CA GLU A 163 13.65 -0.32 3.85
C GLU A 163 12.39 0.48 4.23
N ASN A 164 12.56 1.42 5.16
CA ASN A 164 11.57 2.38 5.65
C ASN A 164 10.28 1.75 6.17
N ARG A 165 10.45 0.62 6.87
CA ARG A 165 9.37 -0.14 7.50
C ARG A 165 9.28 0.19 8.99
N TYR A 166 8.06 0.34 9.47
CA TYR A 166 7.75 0.63 10.87
C TYR A 166 6.61 -0.24 11.36
N TYR A 167 6.63 -0.56 12.64
CA TYR A 167 5.49 -1.13 13.37
C TYR A 167 5.20 -0.29 14.60
N TYR A 168 3.93 0.00 14.85
CA TYR A 168 3.46 0.59 16.09
C TYR A 168 2.32 -0.26 16.65
N GLY A 169 2.44 -0.71 17.88
CA GLY A 169 1.45 -1.61 18.44
C GLY A 169 1.85 -2.22 19.77
N SER A 170 1.18 -3.32 20.09
CA SER A 170 1.45 -4.10 21.30
C SER A 170 2.60 -5.09 21.10
N PHE A 171 3.36 -5.28 22.17
CA PHE A 171 4.44 -6.24 22.30
C PHE A 171 4.27 -7.08 23.57
N GLN A 172 4.75 -8.32 23.51
CA GLN A 172 4.85 -9.21 24.66
C GLN A 172 6.10 -10.07 24.52
N ASN A 173 6.95 -10.13 25.56
CA ASN A 173 8.18 -10.92 25.56
C ASN A 173 9.05 -10.72 24.30
N GLY A 174 9.18 -9.46 23.88
CA GLY A 174 9.99 -9.06 22.72
C GLY A 174 9.37 -9.29 21.35
N ARG A 175 8.13 -9.78 21.26
CA ARG A 175 7.44 -10.05 20.00
C ARG A 175 6.23 -9.15 19.83
N ARG A 176 5.85 -8.85 18.60
CA ARG A 176 4.57 -8.20 18.30
C ARG A 176 3.44 -9.17 18.64
N GLU A 177 2.52 -8.72 19.50
CA GLU A 177 1.45 -9.54 20.05
C GLU A 177 0.22 -8.65 20.31
N GLY A 178 -0.97 -9.10 19.93
CA GLY A 178 -2.20 -8.31 20.00
C GLY A 178 -2.32 -7.30 18.85
N LYS A 179 -2.84 -6.10 19.12
CA LYS A 179 -3.17 -5.13 18.06
C LYS A 179 -1.99 -4.23 17.69
N GLY A 180 -1.77 -4.05 16.39
CA GLY A 180 -0.76 -3.14 15.87
C GLY A 180 -0.97 -2.76 14.40
N THR A 181 -0.12 -1.86 13.94
CA THR A 181 -0.07 -1.41 12.54
C THR A 181 1.37 -1.47 12.07
N TRP A 182 1.59 -2.14 10.95
CA TRP A 182 2.85 -2.13 10.20
C TRP A 182 2.67 -1.29 8.94
N ILE A 183 3.68 -0.49 8.59
CA ILE A 183 3.69 0.36 7.40
C ILE A 183 5.07 0.33 6.74
N GLN A 184 5.09 0.27 5.42
CA GLN A 184 6.24 0.53 4.58
C GLN A 184 6.01 1.82 3.77
N PHE A 185 6.88 2.81 3.98
CA PHE A 185 6.82 4.10 3.28
C PHE A 185 7.79 4.12 2.10
N TYR A 186 7.32 4.58 0.94
CA TYR A 186 8.15 4.68 -0.26
C TYR A 186 8.57 6.13 -0.47
N PRO A 187 9.88 6.44 -0.42
CA PRO A 187 10.36 7.78 -0.71
C PRO A 187 9.91 8.27 -2.09
N SER A 188 9.75 9.57 -2.23
CA SER A 188 9.30 10.21 -3.49
C SER A 188 10.14 9.85 -4.72
N TYR A 189 11.43 9.56 -4.53
CA TYR A 189 12.35 9.16 -5.59
C TYR A 189 12.34 7.65 -5.87
N SER A 190 11.63 6.84 -5.08
CA SER A 190 11.45 5.42 -5.37
C SER A 190 10.84 5.29 -6.77
N ARG A 191 11.23 4.23 -7.48
CA ARG A 191 10.70 3.86 -8.80
C ARG A 191 9.70 2.72 -8.74
N ASP A 192 9.36 2.26 -7.55
CA ASP A 192 8.41 1.17 -7.36
C ASP A 192 6.98 1.62 -7.75
N THR A 193 6.13 0.65 -8.07
CA THR A 193 4.74 0.95 -8.43
C THR A 193 3.91 1.23 -7.18
N ALA A 194 4.16 0.50 -6.10
CA ALA A 194 3.61 0.83 -4.79
C ALA A 194 4.27 2.10 -4.25
N THR A 195 3.47 2.94 -3.59
CA THR A 195 3.91 4.15 -2.88
C THR A 195 3.65 4.06 -1.38
N TYR A 196 2.83 3.09 -0.97
CA TYR A 196 2.49 2.82 0.41
C TYR A 196 2.04 1.36 0.53
N HIS A 197 2.44 0.69 1.60
CA HIS A 197 1.93 -0.63 1.96
C HIS A 197 1.76 -0.70 3.48
N SER A 198 0.63 -1.23 3.95
CA SER A 198 0.38 -1.35 5.37
C SER A 198 -0.46 -2.57 5.70
N TYR A 199 -0.37 -2.99 6.96
CA TYR A 199 -1.29 -3.90 7.60
C TYR A 199 -1.67 -3.38 8.97
N SER A 200 -2.95 -3.38 9.29
CA SER A 200 -3.48 -3.04 10.61
C SER A 200 -4.39 -4.15 11.10
N GLY A 201 -4.12 -4.69 12.27
CA GLY A 201 -4.87 -5.84 12.77
C GLY A 201 -4.22 -6.52 13.96
N GLU A 202 -4.58 -7.78 14.13
CA GLU A 202 -4.05 -8.66 15.16
C GLU A 202 -2.73 -9.31 14.73
N PHE A 203 -1.83 -9.45 15.70
CA PHE A 203 -0.53 -10.07 15.61
C PHE A 203 -0.40 -11.14 16.68
N LYS A 204 0.30 -12.22 16.35
CA LYS A 204 0.71 -13.26 17.28
C LYS A 204 2.08 -13.76 16.88
N ASN A 205 3.01 -13.82 17.82
CA ASN A 205 4.39 -14.25 17.54
C ASN A 205 4.98 -13.55 16.31
N ASP A 206 4.89 -12.22 16.27
CA ASP A 206 5.40 -11.38 15.17
C ASP A 206 4.67 -11.46 13.83
N LEU A 207 3.66 -12.31 13.66
CA LEU A 207 2.97 -12.46 12.37
C LEU A 207 1.52 -11.95 12.46
N PRO A 208 0.97 -11.40 11.37
CA PRO A 208 -0.46 -11.17 11.22
C PRO A 208 -1.24 -12.44 11.55
N ASN A 209 -2.08 -12.39 12.58
CA ASN A 209 -2.79 -13.55 13.09
C ASN A 209 -4.09 -13.11 13.80
N GLY A 210 -5.22 -13.33 13.15
CA GLY A 210 -6.53 -12.80 13.56
C GLY A 210 -7.13 -11.84 12.53
N GLN A 211 -8.06 -10.98 12.95
CA GLN A 211 -8.70 -10.02 12.05
C GLN A 211 -7.74 -8.88 11.68
N GLY A 212 -7.80 -8.44 10.42
CA GLY A 212 -6.99 -7.32 9.96
C GLY A 212 -7.39 -6.78 8.59
N GLN A 213 -6.66 -5.75 8.18
CA GLN A 213 -6.75 -5.12 6.88
C GLN A 213 -5.34 -4.84 6.36
N GLU A 214 -5.06 -5.33 5.17
CA GLU A 214 -3.92 -4.91 4.35
C GLU A 214 -4.36 -3.81 3.37
N HIS A 215 -3.49 -2.83 3.14
CA HIS A 215 -3.74 -1.71 2.24
C HIS A 215 -2.51 -1.34 1.42
N TYR A 216 -2.73 -1.02 0.13
CA TYR A 216 -1.71 -0.47 -0.75
C TYR A 216 -2.18 0.83 -1.40
N GLU A 217 -1.21 1.72 -1.61
CA GLU A 217 -1.33 2.83 -2.56
C GLU A 217 -0.30 2.65 -3.68
N TYR A 218 -0.61 3.18 -4.86
CA TYR A 218 0.20 3.02 -6.06
C TYR A 218 0.36 4.34 -6.80
N ASN A 219 1.46 4.44 -7.55
CA ASN A 219 1.64 5.47 -8.58
C ASN A 219 0.98 5.01 -9.89
N PRO A 220 -0.12 5.63 -10.35
CA PRO A 220 -0.86 5.21 -11.54
C PRO A 220 -0.04 5.29 -12.83
N GLU A 221 0.95 6.18 -12.91
CA GLU A 221 1.79 6.30 -14.10
C GLU A 221 2.65 5.06 -14.33
N ARG A 222 2.97 4.34 -13.24
CA ARG A 222 3.82 3.13 -13.23
C ARG A 222 3.00 1.84 -13.25
N MET A 223 1.70 1.93 -13.02
CA MET A 223 0.81 0.77 -13.12
C MET A 223 0.68 0.32 -14.58
N ASP A 224 0.66 -0.99 -14.79
CA ASP A 224 0.35 -1.59 -16.07
C ASP A 224 -1.17 -1.51 -16.28
N LYS A 225 -1.57 -0.98 -17.44
CA LYS A 225 -2.98 -0.79 -17.83
C LYS A 225 -3.77 -2.11 -17.96
N ASN A 226 -3.06 -3.24 -17.97
CA ASN A 226 -3.61 -4.57 -18.19
C ASN A 226 -3.78 -5.39 -16.91
N LEU A 227 -3.43 -4.84 -15.74
CA LEU A 227 -3.42 -5.57 -14.47
C LEU A 227 -4.41 -4.97 -13.46
N LEU A 228 -4.83 -5.79 -12.51
CA LEU A 228 -5.54 -5.36 -11.31
C LEU A 228 -4.58 -5.41 -10.13
N TYR A 229 -4.63 -4.37 -9.31
CA TYR A 229 -3.78 -4.20 -8.13
C TYR A 229 -4.64 -4.32 -6.88
N LEU A 230 -4.14 -4.98 -5.83
CA LEU A 230 -4.84 -5.07 -4.55
C LEU A 230 -4.81 -3.72 -3.86
N GLN A 231 -5.96 -3.10 -3.64
CA GLN A 231 -6.02 -1.87 -2.85
C GLN A 231 -6.24 -2.18 -1.37
N ASN A 232 -7.21 -3.06 -1.08
CA ASN A 232 -7.56 -3.44 0.29
C ASN A 232 -7.84 -4.93 0.34
N VAL A 233 -7.34 -5.61 1.35
CA VAL A 233 -7.71 -6.99 1.68
C VAL A 233 -8.09 -7.05 3.15
N ILE A 234 -9.33 -7.43 3.43
CA ILE A 234 -9.93 -7.41 4.76
C ILE A 234 -10.40 -8.83 5.07
N GLY A 235 -10.03 -9.35 6.24
CA GLY A 235 -10.46 -10.68 6.65
C GLY A 235 -9.57 -11.23 7.76
N THR A 236 -9.46 -12.55 7.80
CA THR A 236 -8.63 -13.24 8.79
C THR A 236 -7.26 -13.54 8.20
N PHE A 237 -6.24 -13.38 9.02
CA PHE A 237 -4.86 -13.71 8.72
C PHE A 237 -4.40 -14.84 9.62
N GLN A 238 -3.59 -15.76 9.10
CA GLN A 238 -2.97 -16.83 9.86
C GLN A 238 -1.50 -16.92 9.44
N ASP A 239 -0.61 -16.67 10.39
CA ASP A 239 0.85 -16.71 10.20
C ASP A 239 1.30 -15.85 9.00
N GLY A 240 0.68 -14.68 8.83
CA GLY A 240 0.94 -13.76 7.72
C GLY A 240 0.14 -14.02 6.44
N PHE A 241 -0.50 -15.18 6.29
CA PHE A 241 -1.27 -15.54 5.11
C PHE A 241 -2.74 -15.18 5.23
N TYR A 242 -3.41 -14.92 4.11
CA TYR A 242 -4.86 -14.79 4.08
C TYR A 242 -5.53 -16.13 4.44
N GLN A 243 -6.62 -16.08 5.21
CA GLN A 243 -7.28 -17.25 5.76
C GLN A 243 -8.80 -17.03 5.91
N GLY A 244 -9.59 -18.01 5.52
CA GLY A 244 -11.05 -17.96 5.57
C GLY A 244 -11.65 -17.01 4.54
N GLU A 245 -12.84 -16.49 4.84
CA GLU A 245 -13.54 -15.54 3.98
C GLU A 245 -12.83 -14.18 3.96
N MET A 246 -12.60 -13.66 2.76
CA MET A 246 -11.91 -12.39 2.54
C MET A 246 -12.77 -11.44 1.70
N TYR A 247 -12.61 -10.17 1.98
CA TYR A 247 -13.12 -9.06 1.19
C TYR A 247 -11.96 -8.35 0.51
N VAL A 248 -12.02 -8.22 -0.81
CA VAL A 248 -10.92 -7.65 -1.61
C VAL A 248 -11.42 -6.46 -2.41
N ILE A 249 -10.70 -5.36 -2.37
CA ILE A 249 -10.87 -4.24 -3.29
C ILE A 249 -9.65 -4.21 -4.19
N THR A 250 -9.87 -4.27 -5.50
CA THR A 250 -8.83 -4.05 -6.50
C THR A 250 -8.96 -2.67 -7.12
N LEU A 251 -7.87 -2.11 -7.64
CA LEU A 251 -7.88 -0.97 -8.56
C LEU A 251 -7.20 -1.29 -9.90
N ASP A 252 -7.61 -0.58 -10.95
CA ASP A 252 -6.88 -0.51 -12.22
C ASP A 252 -6.07 0.80 -12.34
N ARG A 253 -5.28 0.92 -13.41
CA ARG A 253 -4.46 2.11 -13.72
C ARG A 253 -5.27 3.41 -13.82
N ASN A 254 -6.55 3.33 -14.14
CA ASN A 254 -7.43 4.50 -14.26
C ASN A 254 -8.05 4.88 -12.90
N GLY A 255 -7.70 4.18 -11.83
CA GLY A 255 -8.26 4.37 -10.50
C GLY A 255 -9.65 3.74 -10.33
N LYS A 256 -10.12 2.92 -11.27
CA LYS A 256 -11.40 2.22 -11.11
C LYS A 256 -11.25 1.13 -10.06
N THR A 257 -12.06 1.20 -9.01
CA THR A 257 -12.10 0.17 -7.97
C THR A 257 -13.15 -0.91 -8.30
N THR A 258 -12.91 -2.13 -7.82
CA THR A 258 -13.89 -3.23 -7.89
C THR A 258 -13.78 -4.09 -6.63
N GLU A 259 -14.93 -4.54 -6.14
CA GLU A 259 -15.08 -5.26 -4.88
C GLU A 259 -15.36 -6.74 -5.13
N TRP A 260 -14.66 -7.60 -4.40
CA TRP A 260 -14.65 -9.05 -4.58
C TRP A 260 -14.75 -9.76 -3.24
N LYS A 261 -15.23 -11.00 -3.30
CA LYS A 261 -15.27 -11.94 -2.19
C LYS A 261 -14.66 -13.26 -2.61
N GLY A 262 -14.11 -13.98 -1.65
CA GLY A 262 -13.75 -15.38 -1.82
C GLY A 262 -13.11 -15.95 -0.57
N SER A 263 -12.89 -17.25 -0.58
CA SER A 263 -12.35 -17.98 0.56
C SER A 263 -10.90 -18.34 0.31
N CYS A 264 -10.03 -18.17 1.30
CA CYS A 264 -8.60 -18.44 1.21
C CYS A 264 -8.16 -19.45 2.27
N LYS A 265 -7.18 -20.29 1.96
CA LYS A 265 -6.57 -21.21 2.91
C LYS A 265 -5.06 -21.11 2.81
N SER A 266 -4.44 -20.60 3.86
CA SER A 266 -2.99 -20.41 3.95
C SER A 266 -2.41 -19.71 2.72
N GLY A 267 -3.08 -18.66 2.26
CA GLY A 267 -2.63 -17.86 1.11
C GLY A 267 -2.91 -18.48 -0.27
N THR A 268 -3.74 -19.52 -0.36
CA THR A 268 -4.27 -20.03 -1.63
C THR A 268 -5.79 -19.87 -1.64
N TRP A 269 -6.30 -19.13 -2.63
CA TRP A 269 -7.74 -18.97 -2.84
C TRP A 269 -8.40 -20.29 -3.22
N GLN A 270 -9.57 -20.56 -2.68
CA GLN A 270 -10.36 -21.74 -3.01
C GLN A 270 -10.98 -21.57 -4.40
N LYS A 271 -11.03 -22.67 -5.16
CA LYS A 271 -11.60 -22.68 -6.51
C LYS A 271 -13.12 -22.76 -6.40
N GLU A 272 -13.84 -21.91 -7.13
CA GLU A 272 -15.31 -21.81 -7.08
C GLU A 272 -16.00 -22.53 -8.26
N GLY A 273 -15.23 -23.21 -9.12
CA GLY A 273 -15.77 -23.90 -10.28
C GLY A 273 -14.71 -24.56 -11.15
N GLU A 274 -15.13 -24.97 -12.35
CA GLU A 274 -14.28 -25.64 -13.33
C GLU A 274 -13.27 -24.70 -13.97
N ALA A 275 -12.14 -25.28 -14.38
CA ALA A 275 -11.13 -24.54 -15.10
C ALA A 275 -11.59 -24.13 -16.51
N ASP A 276 -11.10 -23.01 -17.01
CA ASP A 276 -11.21 -22.67 -18.42
C ASP A 276 -10.19 -23.44 -19.30
N ALA A 277 -10.25 -23.20 -20.62
CA ALA A 277 -9.34 -23.85 -21.58
C ALA A 277 -7.85 -23.54 -21.35
N LYS A 278 -7.54 -22.51 -20.54
CA LYS A 278 -6.18 -22.10 -20.16
C LYS A 278 -5.80 -22.60 -18.75
N ARG A 279 -6.58 -23.51 -18.16
CA ARG A 279 -6.36 -24.06 -16.81
C ARG A 279 -6.41 -23.01 -15.70
N ARG A 280 -7.23 -21.97 -15.89
CA ARG A 280 -7.52 -20.95 -14.88
C ARG A 280 -8.83 -21.27 -14.18
N TYR A 281 -8.88 -21.10 -12.87
CA TYR A 281 -10.06 -21.34 -12.05
C TYR A 281 -10.63 -20.01 -11.56
N PRO A 282 -11.95 -19.88 -11.41
CA PRO A 282 -12.54 -18.76 -10.69
C PRO A 282 -12.18 -18.91 -9.21
N VAL A 283 -11.68 -17.84 -8.60
CA VAL A 283 -11.17 -17.86 -7.21
C VAL A 283 -11.70 -16.71 -6.35
N LEU A 284 -12.24 -15.68 -6.99
CA LEU A 284 -13.00 -14.59 -6.35
C LEU A 284 -14.18 -14.27 -7.24
N HIS A 285 -15.31 -13.91 -6.65
CA HIS A 285 -16.50 -13.41 -7.35
C HIS A 285 -16.81 -11.97 -6.95
N GLY A 286 -17.48 -11.23 -7.84
CA GLY A 286 -17.84 -9.84 -7.63
C GLY A 286 -18.86 -9.70 -6.51
N ARG A 287 -18.72 -8.66 -5.68
CA ARG A 287 -19.64 -8.45 -4.55
C ARG A 287 -21.11 -8.27 -4.95
N LEU A 288 -21.36 -7.64 -6.09
CA LEU A 288 -22.70 -7.31 -6.61
C LEU A 288 -23.12 -8.16 -7.81
N ASP A 289 -22.15 -8.76 -8.48
CA ASP A 289 -22.33 -9.58 -9.68
C ASP A 289 -21.46 -10.82 -9.52
N GLU A 290 -22.07 -11.89 -9.02
CA GLU A 290 -21.39 -13.14 -8.71
C GLU A 290 -20.93 -13.87 -9.98
N ASP A 291 -21.48 -13.54 -11.17
CA ASP A 291 -21.01 -14.09 -12.44
C ASP A 291 -19.65 -13.48 -12.86
N ARG A 292 -19.30 -12.32 -12.31
CA ARG A 292 -17.99 -11.69 -12.52
C ARG A 292 -16.97 -12.30 -11.59
N HIS A 293 -15.91 -12.85 -12.15
CA HIS A 293 -14.88 -13.53 -11.37
C HIS A 293 -13.48 -13.03 -11.71
N ILE A 294 -12.57 -13.14 -10.73
CA ILE A 294 -11.13 -13.17 -10.96
C ILE A 294 -10.71 -14.62 -11.17
N TRP A 295 -9.94 -14.85 -12.23
CA TRP A 295 -9.48 -16.16 -12.62
C TRP A 295 -7.97 -16.28 -12.45
N MET A 296 -7.49 -17.38 -11.84
CA MET A 296 -6.07 -17.65 -11.64
C MET A 296 -5.71 -19.08 -12.02
N THR A 297 -4.51 -19.26 -12.56
CA THR A 297 -3.87 -20.59 -12.62
C THR A 297 -3.40 -21.02 -11.23
N GLU A 298 -3.14 -22.32 -11.05
CA GLU A 298 -2.54 -22.82 -9.80
C GLU A 298 -1.14 -22.24 -9.52
N LYS A 299 -0.41 -21.84 -10.57
CA LYS A 299 0.90 -21.21 -10.43
C LYS A 299 0.80 -19.80 -9.84
N GLU A 300 -0.25 -19.07 -10.20
CA GLU A 300 -0.52 -17.71 -9.72
C GLU A 300 -1.19 -17.74 -8.33
N ASN A 301 -2.02 -18.75 -8.07
CA ASN A 301 -2.82 -18.85 -6.85
C ASN A 301 -2.05 -19.44 -5.65
N ARG A 302 -1.07 -18.70 -5.14
CA ARG A 302 -0.27 -19.10 -3.97
C ARG A 302 0.31 -17.90 -3.24
N ASP A 303 0.67 -18.11 -1.98
CA ASP A 303 1.45 -17.17 -1.16
C ASP A 303 0.79 -15.80 -0.96
N PHE A 304 -0.54 -15.72 -0.96
CA PHE A 304 -1.28 -14.49 -0.66
C PHE A 304 -1.26 -14.18 0.84
N GLY A 305 -0.80 -12.99 1.21
CA GLY A 305 -0.55 -12.60 2.60
C GLY A 305 0.38 -11.41 2.71
N VAL A 306 0.52 -10.87 3.93
CA VAL A 306 1.45 -9.79 4.24
C VAL A 306 2.80 -10.39 4.64
N ARG A 307 3.56 -10.82 3.63
CA ARG A 307 4.78 -11.63 3.84
C ARG A 307 6.00 -10.80 4.21
N GLU A 308 5.96 -9.51 3.92
CA GLU A 308 7.01 -8.52 4.20
C GLU A 308 7.19 -8.27 5.71
N ILE A 309 6.21 -8.70 6.52
CA ILE A 309 6.21 -8.65 7.98
C ILE A 309 6.95 -9.85 8.58
N ALA A 310 7.04 -10.97 7.87
CA ALA A 310 7.67 -12.19 8.35
C ALA A 310 9.20 -12.06 8.30
N TRP A 311 9.83 -12.26 9.44
CA TRP A 311 11.28 -12.32 9.57
C TRP A 311 11.85 -13.48 8.74
N LYS A 312 12.89 -13.21 7.95
CA LYS A 312 13.79 -14.23 7.39
C LYS A 312 15.17 -14.06 8.00
#